data_AF-A0A4Q5QGW7-F1
#
_entry.id   AF-A0A4Q5QGW7-F1
#
_cell.length_a   1.000
_cell.length_b   1.000
_cell.length_c   1.000
_cell.angle_alpha   90.00
_cell.angle_beta   90.00
_cell.angle_gamma   90.00
#
_symmetry.space_group_name_H-M   'P 1'
#
loop_
_entity.id
_entity.type
_entity.pdbx_description
1 polymer ?
#
loop_
_entity_poly.entity_id
_entity_poly.type
_entity_poly.pdbx_seq_one_letter_code
_entity_poly.pdbx_strand_id
1 'polypeptide(L)'
;MAIKYDVYKGLQKPLQYKGFKGKFIYWGLGFMLLGLIAGAISMTVINKWFGAIVLVGCIVGGLLYTGSSQKKGLHNKKRHNAIYVHKSLLIQLNRYEKEERV
;
A
#
# COMPACT_ATOMS: atom_id res chain seq x y z
N MET A 1 -0.32 9.51 -41.08
CA MET A 1 -0.49 8.66 -39.88
C MET A 1 -0.40 9.55 -38.66
N ALA A 2 -1.47 9.71 -37.88
CA ALA A 2 -1.48 10.58 -36.70
C ALA A 2 -0.74 9.91 -35.53
N ILE A 3 0.16 10.66 -34.89
CA ILE A 3 0.90 10.19 -33.72
C ILE A 3 -0.08 10.07 -32.55
N LYS A 4 -0.31 8.84 -32.08
CA LYS A 4 -1.21 8.56 -30.96
C LYS A 4 -0.40 8.57 -29.67
N TYR A 5 -0.60 9.60 -28.86
CA TYR A 5 0.01 9.67 -27.52
C TYR A 5 -0.81 8.83 -26.54
N ASP A 6 -0.12 8.04 -25.71
CA ASP A 6 -0.78 7.22 -24.70
C ASP A 6 -1.24 8.14 -23.55
N VAL A 7 -2.53 8.47 -23.55
CA VAL A 7 -3.12 9.33 -22.53
C VAL A 7 -3.30 8.53 -21.25
N TYR A 8 -2.80 9.07 -20.13
CA TYR A 8 -2.96 8.46 -18.82
C TYR A 8 -4.45 8.30 -18.47
N LYS A 9 -4.90 7.05 -18.32
CA LYS A 9 -6.31 6.70 -18.05
C LYS A 9 -6.73 6.82 -16.59
N GLY A 10 -5.87 7.37 -15.72
CA GLY A 10 -6.09 7.39 -14.28
C GLY A 10 -5.58 6.15 -13.57
N LEU A 11 -5.60 6.17 -12.23
CA LEU A 11 -5.20 5.04 -11.41
C LEU A 11 -6.40 4.12 -11.15
N GLN A 12 -6.27 2.84 -11.47
CA GLN A 12 -7.32 1.85 -11.22
C GLN A 12 -7.64 1.78 -9.70
N LYS A 13 -8.93 1.75 -9.36
CA LYS A 13 -9.38 1.60 -7.97
C LYS A 13 -8.98 0.20 -7.47
N PRO A 14 -8.23 0.07 -6.36
CA PRO A 14 -7.89 -1.23 -5.82
C PRO A 14 -9.13 -1.90 -5.21
N LEU A 15 -9.13 -3.24 -5.15
CA LEU A 15 -10.16 -4.02 -4.47
C LEU A 15 -10.35 -3.53 -3.03
N GLN A 16 -11.60 -3.35 -2.61
CA GLN A 16 -11.94 -2.91 -1.25
C GLN A 16 -12.95 -3.88 -0.65
N TYR A 17 -12.67 -4.38 0.55
CA TYR A 17 -13.57 -5.28 1.28
C TYR A 17 -13.60 -4.88 2.74
N LYS A 18 -14.79 -4.56 3.26
CA LYS A 18 -15.03 -4.18 4.67
C LYS A 18 -14.01 -3.17 5.23
N GLY A 19 -13.65 -2.16 4.43
CA GLY A 19 -12.70 -1.11 4.80
C GLY A 19 -11.22 -1.42 4.53
N PHE A 20 -10.86 -2.68 4.25
CA PHE A 20 -9.51 -3.07 3.84
C PHE A 20 -9.31 -2.95 2.32
N LYS A 21 -8.11 -2.56 1.89
CA LYS A 21 -7.79 -2.30 0.48
C LYS A 21 -6.63 -3.16 -0.01
N GLY A 22 -6.80 -3.81 -1.16
CA GLY A 22 -5.76 -4.59 -1.85
C GLY A 22 -5.03 -5.57 -0.95
N LYS A 23 -3.70 -5.47 -0.87
CA LYS A 23 -2.81 -6.38 -0.11
C LYS A 23 -3.21 -6.57 1.36
N PHE A 24 -3.83 -5.56 1.98
CA PHE A 24 -4.19 -5.61 3.39
C PHE A 24 -5.32 -6.60 3.69
N ILE A 25 -6.14 -6.93 2.68
CA ILE A 25 -7.16 -7.98 2.81
C ILE A 25 -6.48 -9.34 3.05
N TYR A 26 -5.40 -9.62 2.31
CA TYR A 26 -4.62 -10.85 2.46
C TYR A 26 -3.90 -10.92 3.81
N TRP A 27 -3.33 -9.80 4.27
CA TRP A 27 -2.73 -9.73 5.60
C TRP A 27 -3.76 -9.99 6.72
N GLY A 28 -4.94 -9.35 6.63
CA GLY A 28 -6.02 -9.57 7.59
C GLY A 28 -6.47 -11.03 7.63
N LEU A 29 -6.67 -11.66 6.46
CA LEU A 29 -7.01 -13.08 6.37
C LEU A 29 -5.88 -13.98 6.91
N GLY A 30 -4.61 -13.63 6.63
CA GLY A 30 -3.45 -14.33 7.14
C GLY A 30 -3.40 -14.35 8.67
N PHE A 31 -3.66 -13.20 9.32
CA PHE A 31 -3.74 -13.15 10.78
C PHE A 31 -4.92 -13.94 11.35
N MET A 32 -6.06 -14.01 10.66
CA MET A 32 -7.19 -14.85 11.09
C MET A 32 -6.84 -16.33 11.06
N LEU A 33 -6.25 -16.81 9.95
CA LEU A 33 -5.86 -18.21 9.81
C LEU A 33 -4.72 -18.59 10.77
N LEU A 34 -3.71 -17.72 10.88
CA LEU A 34 -2.57 -17.95 11.77
C LEU A 34 -2.99 -17.91 13.24
N GLY A 35 -3.88 -16.98 13.62
CA GLY A 35 -4.45 -16.93 14.96
C GLY A 35 -5.28 -18.16 15.31
N LEU A 36 -6.01 -18.72 14.34
CA LEU A 36 -6.75 -19.97 14.53
C LEU A 36 -5.81 -21.15 14.82
N ILE A 37 -4.75 -21.31 14.00
CA ILE A 37 -3.77 -22.39 14.17
C ILE A 37 -2.99 -22.22 15.47
N ALA A 38 -2.47 -21.02 15.74
CA ALA A 38 -1.71 -20.74 16.96
C ALA A 38 -2.57 -20.89 18.22
N GLY A 39 -3.83 -20.43 18.18
CA GLY A 39 -4.80 -20.62 19.25
C GLY A 39 -5.10 -22.09 19.51
N ALA A 40 -5.36 -22.87 18.45
CA ALA A 40 -5.65 -24.30 18.58
C ALA A 40 -4.47 -25.08 19.20
N ILE A 41 -3.24 -24.83 18.72
CA ILE A 41 -2.02 -25.44 19.28
C ILE A 41 -1.83 -25.02 20.75
N SER A 42 -2.07 -23.75 21.06
CA SER A 42 -1.92 -23.24 22.43
C SER A 42 -2.98 -23.83 23.39
N MET A 43 -4.20 -24.08 22.90
CA MET A 43 -5.25 -24.75 23.68
C MET A 43 -4.88 -26.18 24.04
N THR A 44 -4.24 -26.91 23.13
CA THR A 44 -3.87 -28.32 23.35
C THR A 44 -2.66 -28.48 24.24
N VAL A 45 -1.67 -27.59 24.14
CA VAL A 45 -0.41 -27.70 24.87
C VAL A 45 -0.48 -27.14 26.29
N ILE A 46 -1.20 -26.02 26.50
CA ILE A 46 -1.18 -25.30 27.79
C ILE A 46 -2.51 -25.47 28.52
N ASN A 47 -3.54 -24.76 28.06
CA ASN A 47 -4.90 -24.82 28.61
C ASN A 47 -5.86 -24.12 27.64
N LYS A 48 -7.12 -24.55 27.62
CA LYS A 48 -8.21 -23.97 26.82
C LYS A 48 -8.34 -22.46 26.99
N TRP A 49 -8.29 -21.97 28.23
CA TRP A 49 -8.43 -20.54 28.52
C TRP A 49 -7.28 -19.71 27.95
N PHE A 50 -6.06 -20.20 28.06
CA PHE A 50 -4.89 -19.51 27.53
C PHE A 50 -4.93 -19.46 26.00
N GLY A 51 -5.21 -20.60 25.35
CA GLY A 51 -5.34 -20.63 23.89
C GLY A 51 -6.48 -19.78 23.35
N ALA A 52 -7.58 -19.60 24.11
CA ALA A 52 -8.66 -18.68 23.75
C ALA A 52 -8.19 -17.21 23.77
N ILE A 53 -7.41 -16.82 24.77
CA ILE A 53 -6.82 -15.47 24.86
C ILE A 53 -5.86 -15.24 23.68
N VAL A 54 -5.02 -16.22 23.37
CA VAL A 54 -4.10 -16.17 22.22
C VAL A 54 -4.86 -15.99 20.91
N LEU A 55 -5.93 -16.75 20.68
CA LEU A 55 -6.74 -16.67 19.48
C LEU A 55 -7.36 -15.28 19.29
N VAL A 56 -8.02 -14.77 20.34
CA VAL A 56 -8.64 -13.44 20.31
C VAL A 56 -7.58 -12.36 20.14
N GLY A 57 -6.47 -12.45 20.87
CA GLY A 57 -5.35 -11.53 20.79
C GLY A 57 -4.73 -11.47 19.40
N CYS A 58 -4.50 -12.61 18.76
CA CYS A 58 -3.96 -12.67 17.39
C CYS A 58 -4.92 -12.07 16.37
N ILE A 59 -6.21 -12.38 16.45
CA ILE A 59 -7.20 -11.87 15.49
C ILE A 59 -7.37 -10.35 15.66
N VAL A 60 -7.65 -9.89 16.87
CA VAL A 60 -7.87 -8.46 17.15
C VAL A 60 -6.59 -7.67 16.91
N GLY A 61 -5.46 -8.13 17.45
CA GLY A 61 -4.15 -7.50 17.27
C GLY A 61 -3.73 -7.46 15.80
N GLY A 62 -3.91 -8.56 15.07
CA GLY A 62 -3.60 -8.65 13.64
C GLY A 62 -4.43 -7.71 12.78
N LEU A 63 -5.73 -7.59 13.07
CA LEU A 63 -6.61 -6.66 12.36
C LEU A 63 -6.27 -5.19 12.67
N LEU A 64 -6.00 -4.86 13.94
CA LEU A 64 -5.57 -3.51 14.34
C LEU A 64 -4.23 -3.13 13.71
N TYR A 65 -3.26 -4.05 13.68
CA TYR A 65 -1.98 -3.87 13.03
C TYR A 65 -2.14 -3.64 11.52
N THR A 66 -2.98 -4.45 10.88
CA THR A 66 -3.26 -4.34 9.44
C THR A 66 -3.94 -3.02 9.11
N GLY A 67 -4.93 -2.60 9.90
CA GLY A 67 -5.63 -1.32 9.73
C GLY A 67 -4.69 -0.13 9.90
N SER A 68 -3.81 -0.18 10.91
CA SER A 68 -2.80 0.86 11.15
C SER A 68 -1.76 0.92 10.02
N SER A 69 -1.36 -0.24 9.50
CA SER A 69 -0.46 -0.34 8.36
C SER A 69 -1.08 0.18 7.07
N GLN A 70 -2.40 -0.01 6.90
CA GLN A 70 -3.14 0.53 5.76
C GLN A 70 -3.14 2.05 5.70
N LYS A 71 -3.14 2.74 6.86
CA LYS A 71 -3.06 4.21 6.92
C LYS A 71 -1.77 4.76 6.30
N LYS A 72 -0.69 3.96 6.26
CA LYS A 72 0.59 4.34 5.64
C LYS A 72 0.55 4.31 4.11
N GLY A 73 -0.53 3.80 3.52
CA GLY A 73 -0.72 3.71 2.07
C GLY A 73 -0.58 2.29 1.52
N LEU A 74 -1.17 2.07 0.34
CA LEU A 74 -1.22 0.75 -0.29
C LEU A 74 0.13 0.31 -0.87
N HIS A 75 0.85 1.25 -1.48
CA HIS A 75 2.11 1.01 -2.16
C HIS A 75 3.26 1.54 -1.33
N ASN A 76 4.31 0.73 -1.17
CA ASN A 76 5.55 1.20 -0.57
C ASN A 76 6.28 2.06 -1.61
N LYS A 77 6.35 3.37 -1.39
CA LYS A 77 7.04 4.29 -2.28
C LYS A 77 8.34 4.71 -1.62
N LYS A 78 9.47 4.49 -2.28
CA LYS A 78 10.78 4.96 -1.80
C LYS A 78 10.76 6.49 -1.80
N ARG A 79 10.72 7.09 -0.62
CA ARG A 79 10.87 8.54 -0.45
C ARG A 79 12.36 8.82 -0.24
N HIS A 80 12.97 9.55 -1.16
CA HIS A 80 14.32 10.07 -0.94
C HIS A 80 14.20 11.50 -0.40
N ASN A 81 14.92 11.80 0.68
CA ASN A 81 15.09 13.18 1.15
C ASN A 81 16.14 13.85 0.26
N ALA A 82 15.71 14.30 -0.92
CA ALA A 82 16.56 15.02 -1.86
C ALA A 82 15.86 16.29 -2.33
N ILE A 83 16.64 17.35 -2.58
CA ILE A 83 16.15 18.57 -3.20
C ILE A 83 16.06 18.30 -4.70
N TYR A 84 14.84 18.24 -5.23
CA TYR A 84 14.60 18.07 -6.66
C TYR A 84 14.58 19.44 -7.34
N VAL A 85 15.67 19.82 -7.99
CA VAL A 85 15.73 21.03 -8.82
C VAL A 85 15.23 20.67 -10.22
N HIS A 86 14.00 21.07 -10.54
CA HIS A 86 13.49 20.94 -11.90
C HIS A 86 14.09 22.04 -12.78
N LYS A 87 14.85 21.66 -13.82
CA LYS A 87 15.31 22.63 -14.82
C LYS A 87 14.10 23.19 -15.55
N SER A 88 13.87 24.48 -15.38
CA SER A 88 12.87 25.21 -16.15
C SER A 88 13.24 25.16 -17.64
N LEU A 89 12.34 24.63 -18.47
CA LEU A 89 12.48 24.60 -19.93
C LEU A 89 12.26 25.99 -20.55
N LEU A 90 11.86 26.99 -19.76
CA LEU A 90 11.57 28.35 -20.24
C LEU A 90 12.80 29.01 -20.90
N ILE A 91 14.01 28.65 -20.46
CA ILE A 91 15.26 29.14 -21.05
C ILE A 91 15.50 28.54 -22.45
N GLN A 92 14.99 27.33 -22.73
CA GLN A 92 15.13 26.71 -24.05
C GLN A 92 14.11 27.26 -25.04
N LEU A 93 12.87 27.50 -24.62
CA LEU A 93 11.84 28.12 -25.45
C LEU A 93 12.26 29.50 -25.97
N ASN A 94 12.81 30.35 -25.09
CA ASN A 94 13.27 31.68 -25.47
C ASN A 94 14.49 31.65 -26.43
N ARG A 95 15.19 30.51 -26.52
CA ARG A 95 16.32 30.31 -27.43
C ARG A 95 15.84 29.90 -28.82
N TYR A 96 14.87 28.98 -28.89
CA TYR A 96 14.19 28.62 -30.14
C TYR A 96 13.51 29.82 -30.81
N GLU A 97 12.81 30.65 -30.02
CA GLU A 97 12.17 31.85 -30.54
C GLU A 97 13.19 32.87 -31.11
N LYS A 98 14.42 32.90 -30.58
CA LYS A 98 15.49 33.74 -31.13
C LYS A 98 16.11 33.16 -32.40
N GLU A 99 16.26 31.84 -32.50
CA GLU A 99 16.80 31.16 -33.68
C GLU A 99 15.85 31.19 -34.88
N GLU A 100 14.53 31.20 -34.65
CA GLU A 100 13.53 31.40 -35.72
C GLU A 100 13.41 32.86 -36.20
N ARG A 101 13.90 33.84 -35.42
CA ARG A 101 13.84 35.27 -35.76
C ARG A 101 15.08 35.82 -36.47
N VAL A 102 16.06 34.98 -36.81
CA VAL A 102 17.27 35.32 -37.60
C VAL A 102 17.16 34.67 -38.97
#